data_AF-A0A7Y4YCS9-F1
#
_entry.id   AF-A0A7Y4YCS9-F1
#
_cell.length_a   1.000
_cell.length_b   1.000
_cell.length_c   1.000
_cell.angle_alpha   90.00
_cell.angle_beta   90.00
_cell.angle_gamma   90.00
#
_symmetry.space_group_name_H-M   'P 1'
#
loop_
_entity.id
_entity.type
_entity.pdbx_description
1 polymer ?
#
loop_
_entity_poly.entity_id
_entity_poly.type
_entity_poly.pdbx_seq_one_letter_code
_entity_poly.pdbx_strand_id
1 'polypeptide(L)'
;MKKEKTIGWLLIAGAVGVLIPYTILTIIFEYPDILRQDTSIILTKFHEGGSKFIWTWFAFALIGLPLLPAYIRIGQKLENQSPLARTATTIGVIGLIVQMIGLLRWTFVVPVLANSFVSATDETTKAAAIIAFKTIHQFAGVILGEHLGQLFTIIWTVLISISFAKLKLFPKWINILGFVSAFIYLLAQAELFATVMPGFPVWDMAGFIGSTAWLIWLIIIGFKFLKLKK
;
A
#
# COMPACT_ATOMS: atom_id res chain seq x y z
N MET A 1 -26.98 -11.06 5.98
CA MET A 1 -27.36 -9.71 5.53
C MET A 1 -26.53 -8.61 6.18
N LYS A 2 -26.51 -8.45 7.52
CA LYS A 2 -25.74 -7.36 8.16
C LYS A 2 -24.22 -7.53 7.98
N LYS A 3 -23.70 -8.76 8.09
CA LYS A 3 -22.27 -9.07 8.00
C LYS A 3 -21.69 -8.84 6.59
N GLU A 4 -22.39 -9.26 5.54
CA GLU A 4 -21.97 -9.05 4.14
C GLU A 4 -21.96 -7.57 3.77
N LYS A 5 -22.99 -6.82 4.20
CA LYS A 5 -23.04 -5.38 3.98
C LYS A 5 -21.89 -4.65 4.66
N THR A 6 -21.51 -5.08 5.88
CA THR A 6 -20.32 -4.54 6.57
C THR A 6 -19.04 -4.78 5.79
N ILE A 7 -18.82 -5.99 5.24
CA ILE A 7 -17.66 -6.25 4.37
C ILE A 7 -17.67 -5.30 3.19
N GLY A 8 -18.82 -5.17 2.52
CA GLY A 8 -18.98 -4.29 1.37
C GLY A 8 -18.58 -2.84 1.65
N TRP A 9 -19.11 -2.26 2.72
CA TRP A 9 -18.79 -0.89 3.12
C TRP A 9 -17.34 -0.71 3.54
N LEU A 10 -16.77 -1.65 4.29
CA LEU A 10 -15.37 -1.57 4.72
C LEU A 10 -14.39 -1.59 3.53
N LEU A 11 -14.64 -2.43 2.53
CA LEU A 11 -13.83 -2.48 1.31
C LEU A 11 -13.92 -1.18 0.52
N ILE A 12 -15.13 -0.65 0.33
CA ILE A 12 -15.34 0.60 -0.41
C ILE A 12 -14.68 1.76 0.34
N ALA A 13 -14.93 1.90 1.65
CA ALA A 13 -14.37 2.96 2.47
C ALA A 13 -12.85 2.92 2.50
N GLY A 14 -12.25 1.74 2.66
CA GLY A 14 -10.79 1.57 2.62
C GLY A 14 -10.20 1.91 1.25
N ALA A 15 -10.76 1.35 0.17
CA ALA A 15 -10.21 1.55 -1.18
C ALA A 15 -10.34 3.00 -1.66
N VAL A 16 -11.53 3.60 -1.52
CA VAL A 16 -11.75 5.01 -1.88
C VAL A 16 -10.96 5.92 -0.96
N GLY A 17 -10.92 5.61 0.33
CA GLY A 17 -10.23 6.43 1.31
C GLY A 17 -8.73 6.53 1.05
N VAL A 18 -8.06 5.43 0.67
CA VAL A 18 -6.62 5.39 0.36
C VAL A 18 -6.27 6.19 -0.90
N LEU A 19 -7.17 6.28 -1.89
CA LEU A 19 -6.96 7.06 -3.11
C LEU A 19 -6.82 8.56 -2.85
N ILE A 20 -7.53 9.10 -1.84
CA ILE A 20 -7.56 10.54 -1.55
C ILE A 20 -6.16 11.05 -1.15
N PRO A 21 -5.53 10.58 -0.05
CA PRO A 21 -4.21 11.06 0.33
C PRO A 21 -3.13 10.65 -0.67
N TYR A 22 -3.27 9.51 -1.36
CA TYR A 22 -2.36 9.14 -2.45
C TYR A 22 -2.36 10.20 -3.57
N THR A 23 -3.55 10.61 -4.03
CA THR A 23 -3.71 11.63 -5.07
C THR A 23 -3.17 12.98 -4.60
N ILE A 24 -3.47 13.37 -3.36
CA ILE A 24 -2.94 14.60 -2.76
C ILE A 24 -1.41 14.57 -2.76
N LEU A 25 -0.78 13.49 -2.30
CA LEU A 25 0.68 13.32 -2.28
C LEU A 25 1.30 13.30 -3.69
N THR A 26 0.60 12.76 -4.68
CA THR A 26 1.03 12.81 -6.08
C THR A 26 1.14 14.26 -6.55
N ILE A 27 0.16 15.10 -6.19
CA ILE A 27 0.10 16.50 -6.61
C ILE A 27 1.10 17.38 -5.85
N ILE A 28 1.19 17.23 -4.52
CA ILE A 28 1.94 18.15 -3.66
C ILE A 28 3.38 17.69 -3.39
N PHE A 29 3.67 16.41 -3.57
CA PHE A 29 4.96 15.82 -3.20
C PHE A 29 5.55 14.94 -4.32
N GLU A 30 4.94 14.90 -5.51
CA GLU A 30 5.39 14.07 -6.64
C GLU A 30 5.53 12.58 -6.26
N TYR A 31 4.67 12.10 -5.37
CA TYR A 31 4.66 10.70 -4.97
C TYR A 31 4.09 9.81 -6.10
N PRO A 32 4.70 8.65 -6.43
CA PRO A 32 5.85 8.01 -5.78
C PRO A 32 7.24 8.39 -6.36
N ASP A 33 7.31 9.18 -7.42
CA ASP A 33 8.58 9.50 -8.11
C ASP A 33 9.61 10.16 -7.17
N ILE A 34 9.15 10.98 -6.23
CA ILE A 34 9.98 11.60 -5.19
C ILE A 34 10.78 10.59 -4.37
N LEU A 35 10.32 9.33 -4.24
CA LEU A 35 11.00 8.29 -3.48
C LEU A 35 12.33 7.87 -4.10
N ARG A 36 12.58 8.23 -5.37
CA ARG A 36 13.79 7.89 -6.12
C ARG A 36 14.71 9.10 -6.35
N GLN A 37 14.34 10.27 -5.84
CA GLN A 37 15.14 11.49 -5.93
C GLN A 37 16.30 11.51 -4.91
N ASP A 38 17.22 12.45 -5.07
CA ASP A 38 18.29 12.68 -4.10
C ASP A 38 17.74 13.00 -2.71
N THR A 39 18.38 12.45 -1.69
CA THR A 39 17.93 12.59 -0.30
C THR A 39 17.81 14.06 0.15
N SER A 40 18.70 14.93 -0.30
CA SER A 40 18.64 16.37 -0.02
C SER A 40 17.36 17.00 -0.57
N ILE A 41 16.96 16.63 -1.80
CA ILE A 41 15.72 17.10 -2.43
C ILE A 41 14.51 16.63 -1.63
N ILE A 42 14.47 15.34 -1.27
CA ILE A 42 13.37 14.75 -0.50
C ILE A 42 13.20 15.46 0.84
N LEU A 43 14.29 15.59 1.61
CA LEU A 43 14.26 16.19 2.94
C LEU A 43 13.88 17.67 2.88
N THR A 44 14.39 18.41 1.88
CA THR A 44 14.06 19.84 1.69
C THR A 44 12.58 20.01 1.34
N LYS A 45 12.08 19.33 0.30
CA LYS A 45 10.66 19.40 -0.11
C LYS A 45 9.73 18.96 1.02
N PHE A 46 10.10 17.92 1.78
CA PHE A 46 9.30 17.47 2.90
C PHE A 46 9.24 18.51 4.02
N HIS A 47 10.36 19.15 4.35
CA HIS A 47 10.42 20.22 5.35
C HIS A 47 9.55 21.42 4.94
N GLU A 48 9.62 21.84 3.67
CA GLU A 48 8.81 22.93 3.11
C GLU A 48 7.29 22.65 3.17
N GLY A 49 6.88 21.38 3.02
CA GLY A 49 5.49 20.96 3.13
C GLY A 49 4.90 21.07 4.55
N GLY A 50 5.75 21.13 5.58
CA GLY A 50 5.39 21.35 6.97
C GLY A 50 4.32 20.40 7.52
N SER A 51 3.51 20.87 8.47
CA SER A 51 2.51 20.03 9.15
C SER A 51 1.44 19.46 8.23
N LYS A 52 1.15 20.10 7.09
CA LYS A 52 0.16 19.60 6.12
C LYS A 52 0.59 18.26 5.53
N PHE A 53 1.88 18.09 5.21
CA PHE A 53 2.41 16.81 4.71
C PHE A 53 2.34 15.72 5.78
N ILE A 54 2.70 16.04 7.02
CA ILE A 54 2.64 15.11 8.15
C ILE A 54 1.22 14.55 8.32
N TRP A 55 0.21 15.42 8.31
CA TRP A 55 -1.20 15.01 8.40
C TRP A 55 -1.66 14.20 7.18
N THR A 56 -1.20 14.54 5.98
CA THR A 56 -1.54 13.80 4.76
C THR A 56 -0.96 12.39 4.79
N TRP A 57 0.31 12.23 5.20
CA TRP A 57 0.95 10.93 5.37
C TRP A 57 0.31 10.11 6.50
N PHE A 58 -0.06 10.76 7.60
CA PHE A 58 -0.77 10.11 8.70
C PHE A 58 -2.14 9.60 8.24
N ALA A 59 -2.89 10.43 7.50
CA ALA A 59 -4.14 10.04 6.88
C ALA A 59 -3.93 8.86 5.90
N PHE A 60 -2.87 8.89 5.09
CA PHE A 60 -2.56 7.79 4.16
C PHE A 60 -2.31 6.47 4.89
N ALA A 61 -1.60 6.51 6.01
CA ALA A 61 -1.34 5.34 6.83
C ALA A 61 -2.60 4.76 7.49
N LEU A 62 -3.53 5.63 7.94
CA LEU A 62 -4.68 5.21 8.75
C LEU A 62 -5.97 4.97 7.97
N ILE A 63 -6.20 5.67 6.85
CA ILE A 63 -7.48 5.56 6.12
C ILE A 63 -7.65 4.15 5.50
N GLY A 64 -6.57 3.40 5.32
CA GLY A 64 -6.62 1.98 4.93
C GLY A 64 -7.12 1.02 6.02
N LEU A 65 -7.22 1.46 7.28
CA LEU A 65 -7.63 0.61 8.41
C LEU A 65 -8.95 -0.16 8.24
N PRO A 66 -10.00 0.34 7.55
CA PRO A 66 -11.20 -0.44 7.27
C PRO A 66 -10.93 -1.76 6.53
N LEU A 67 -9.83 -1.88 5.79
CA LEU A 67 -9.45 -3.12 5.10
C LEU A 67 -9.10 -4.26 6.08
N LEU A 68 -8.57 -3.95 7.27
CA LEU A 68 -8.24 -4.96 8.29
C LEU A 68 -9.48 -5.77 8.73
N PRO A 69 -10.55 -5.16 9.27
CA PRO A 69 -11.76 -5.90 9.61
C PRO A 69 -12.48 -6.45 8.38
N ALA A 70 -12.29 -5.88 7.18
CA ALA A 70 -12.82 -6.46 5.95
C ALA A 70 -12.18 -7.81 5.65
N TYR A 71 -10.85 -7.89 5.69
CA TYR A 71 -10.09 -9.11 5.40
C TYR A 71 -10.41 -10.22 6.40
N ILE A 72 -10.44 -9.87 7.69
CA ILE A 72 -10.82 -10.80 8.77
C ILE A 72 -12.21 -11.37 8.53
N ARG A 73 -13.20 -10.52 8.21
CA ARG A 73 -14.58 -10.96 8.00
C ARG A 73 -14.76 -11.79 6.73
N ILE A 74 -14.00 -11.50 5.67
CA ILE A 74 -13.96 -12.33 4.47
C ILE A 74 -13.39 -13.71 4.82
N GLY A 75 -12.28 -13.76 5.56
CA GLY A 75 -11.68 -14.98 6.09
C GLY A 75 -12.68 -15.85 6.85
N GLN A 76 -13.27 -15.28 7.90
CA GLN A 76 -14.28 -15.95 8.74
C GLN A 76 -15.47 -16.48 7.94
N LYS A 77 -15.86 -15.80 6.86
CA LYS A 77 -16.97 -16.24 6.01
C LYS A 77 -16.61 -17.46 5.16
N LEU A 78 -15.35 -17.56 4.74
CA LEU A 78 -14.92 -18.52 3.71
C LEU A 78 -14.05 -19.66 4.26
N GLU A 79 -13.46 -19.53 5.45
CA GLU A 79 -12.47 -20.48 5.98
C GLU A 79 -12.97 -21.92 6.08
N ASN A 80 -14.26 -22.12 6.37
CA ASN A 80 -14.87 -23.45 6.43
C ASN A 80 -15.09 -24.09 5.05
N GLN A 81 -15.06 -23.29 3.98
CA GLN A 81 -15.29 -23.75 2.60
C GLN A 81 -14.00 -23.71 1.75
N SER A 82 -13.01 -22.93 2.18
CA SER A 82 -11.73 -22.76 1.50
C SER A 82 -10.63 -22.55 2.55
N PRO A 83 -9.78 -23.54 2.82
CA PRO A 83 -8.63 -23.39 3.72
C PRO A 83 -7.70 -22.23 3.31
N LEU A 84 -7.64 -21.93 2.00
CA LEU A 84 -6.87 -20.80 1.46
C LEU A 84 -7.34 -19.46 2.01
N ALA A 85 -8.61 -19.31 2.38
CA ALA A 85 -9.13 -18.06 2.93
C ALA A 85 -8.51 -17.72 4.29
N ARG A 86 -8.17 -18.73 5.10
CA ARG A 86 -7.47 -18.53 6.38
C ARG A 86 -6.05 -18.00 6.14
N THR A 87 -5.30 -18.67 5.26
CA THR A 87 -3.94 -18.24 4.88
C THR A 87 -3.95 -16.85 4.25
N ALA A 88 -4.89 -16.57 3.34
CA ALA A 88 -5.08 -15.25 2.76
C ALA A 88 -5.27 -14.22 3.86
N THR A 89 -6.21 -14.44 4.77
CA THR A 89 -6.51 -13.50 5.88
C THR A 89 -5.28 -13.19 6.72
N THR A 90 -4.49 -14.20 7.10
CA THR A 90 -3.25 -13.98 7.85
C THR A 90 -2.27 -13.12 7.08
N ILE A 91 -1.98 -13.47 5.82
CA ILE A 91 -1.04 -12.74 4.98
C ILE A 91 -1.50 -11.30 4.75
N GLY A 92 -2.79 -11.10 4.42
CA GLY A 92 -3.35 -9.78 4.16
C GLY A 92 -3.35 -8.88 5.39
N VAL A 93 -3.66 -9.40 6.57
CA VAL A 93 -3.59 -8.62 7.83
C VAL A 93 -2.15 -8.21 8.13
N ILE A 94 -1.19 -9.12 8.00
CA ILE A 94 0.23 -8.79 8.17
C ILE A 94 0.65 -7.73 7.14
N GLY A 95 0.27 -7.90 5.87
CA GLY A 95 0.55 -6.95 4.80
C GLY A 95 0.06 -5.54 5.09
N LEU A 96 -1.20 -5.41 5.54
CA LEU A 96 -1.77 -4.11 5.90
C LEU A 96 -1.03 -3.45 7.09
N ILE A 97 -0.64 -4.24 8.09
CA ILE A 97 0.11 -3.73 9.25
C ILE A 97 1.52 -3.27 8.82
N VAL A 98 2.24 -4.09 8.06
CA VAL A 98 3.59 -3.75 7.59
C VAL A 98 3.56 -2.52 6.67
N GLN A 99 2.57 -2.44 5.76
CA GLN A 99 2.36 -1.27 4.91
C GLN A 99 2.12 0.00 5.74
N MET A 100 1.25 -0.09 6.75
CA MET A 100 0.96 1.03 7.66
C MET A 100 2.21 1.48 8.40
N ILE A 101 3.00 0.55 8.96
CA ILE A 101 4.27 0.87 9.64
C ILE A 101 5.22 1.57 8.66
N GLY A 102 5.34 1.07 7.43
CA GLY A 102 6.13 1.71 6.38
C GLY A 102 5.68 3.16 6.15
N LEU A 103 4.37 3.42 6.02
CA LEU A 103 3.82 4.76 5.80
C LEU A 103 4.04 5.70 7.00
N LEU A 104 3.88 5.20 8.24
CA LEU A 104 4.02 6.00 9.47
C LEU A 104 5.43 6.57 9.65
N ARG A 105 6.46 6.04 8.97
CA ARG A 105 7.80 6.65 8.96
C ARG A 105 7.76 8.10 8.43
N TRP A 106 6.90 8.40 7.47
CA TRP A 106 6.73 9.75 6.94
C TRP A 106 6.07 10.69 7.95
N THR A 107 5.30 10.16 8.90
CA THR A 107 4.68 10.96 9.96
C THR A 107 5.63 11.19 11.14
N PHE A 108 6.41 10.18 11.54
CA PHE A 108 7.12 10.23 12.83
C PHE A 108 8.64 10.24 12.73
N VAL A 109 9.22 9.83 11.61
CA VAL A 109 10.68 9.73 11.44
C VAL A 109 11.21 10.80 10.49
N VAL A 110 10.63 10.90 9.28
CA VAL A 110 11.07 11.84 8.25
C VAL A 110 11.04 13.31 8.71
N PRO A 111 10.04 13.80 9.48
CA PRO A 111 10.06 15.19 9.93
C PRO A 111 11.27 15.53 10.81
N VAL A 112 11.71 14.58 11.65
CA VAL A 112 12.88 14.76 12.53
C VAL A 112 14.14 14.88 11.67
N LEU A 113 14.32 13.96 10.71
CA LEU A 113 15.48 13.96 9.81
C LEU A 113 15.50 15.19 8.89
N ALA A 114 14.33 15.62 8.39
CA ALA A 114 14.20 16.79 7.54
C ALA A 114 14.56 18.07 8.29
N ASN A 115 14.07 18.23 9.53
CA ASN A 115 14.42 19.36 10.38
C ASN A 115 15.91 19.38 10.74
N SER A 116 16.49 18.23 11.10
CA SER A 116 17.93 18.12 11.36
C SER A 116 18.78 18.47 10.13
N PHE A 117 18.36 18.05 8.94
CA PHE A 117 19.06 18.35 7.68
C PHE A 117 19.00 19.85 7.33
N VAL A 118 17.83 20.46 7.41
CA VAL A 118 17.65 21.88 7.03
C VAL A 118 18.25 22.84 8.07
N SER A 119 18.19 22.49 9.36
CA SER A 119 18.73 23.34 10.45
C SER A 119 20.23 23.20 10.65
N ALA A 120 20.88 22.22 10.02
CA ALA A 120 22.31 21.97 10.18
C ALA A 120 23.15 23.09 9.54
N THR A 121 24.10 23.61 10.31
CA THR A 121 25.07 24.62 9.85
C THR A 121 26.38 24.00 9.38
N ASP A 122 26.65 22.74 9.75
CA ASP A 122 27.83 21.99 9.36
C ASP A 122 27.48 20.82 8.43
N GLU A 123 28.43 20.47 7.55
CA GLU A 123 28.24 19.39 6.56
C GLU A 123 28.23 17.99 7.19
N THR A 124 28.83 17.80 8.37
CA THR A 124 28.84 16.51 9.06
C THR A 124 27.43 16.11 9.50
N THR A 125 26.69 17.04 10.09
CA THR A 125 25.30 16.84 10.51
C THR A 125 24.39 16.57 9.31
N LYS A 126 24.57 17.29 8.19
CA LYS A 126 23.82 17.03 6.96
C LYS A 126 24.09 15.64 6.39
N ALA A 127 25.35 15.23 6.32
CA ALA A 127 25.74 13.91 5.86
C ALA A 127 25.15 12.80 6.74
N ALA A 128 25.16 12.99 8.07
CA ALA A 128 24.55 12.05 9.01
C ALA A 128 23.04 11.91 8.79
N ALA A 129 22.31 13.03 8.61
CA ALA A 129 20.88 13.02 8.32
C ALA A 129 20.57 12.32 6.98
N ILE A 130 21.39 12.54 5.96
CA ILE A 130 21.26 11.86 4.66
C ILE A 130 21.41 10.34 4.81
N ILE A 131 22.45 9.87 5.48
CA ILE A 131 22.70 8.43 5.67
C ILE A 131 21.60 7.79 6.54
N ALA A 132 21.17 8.47 7.59
CA ALA A 132 20.05 8.02 8.42
C ALA A 132 18.75 7.89 7.61
N PHE A 133 18.44 8.89 6.77
CA PHE A 133 17.29 8.82 5.87
C PHE A 133 17.42 7.67 4.89
N LYS A 134 18.55 7.51 4.19
CA LYS A 134 18.77 6.40 3.24
C LYS A 134 18.55 5.05 3.89
N THR A 135 19.04 4.88 5.12
CA THR A 135 18.89 3.64 5.90
C THR A 135 17.43 3.34 6.20
N ILE A 136 16.69 4.32 6.75
CA ILE A 136 15.27 4.15 7.07
C ILE A 136 14.41 4.04 5.80
N HIS A 137 14.77 4.75 4.73
CA HIS A 137 14.05 4.70 3.46
C HIS A 137 14.22 3.36 2.76
N GLN A 138 15.40 2.75 2.81
CA GLN A 138 15.61 1.38 2.33
C GLN A 138 14.92 0.34 3.22
N PHE A 139 15.07 0.45 4.54
CA PHE A 139 14.48 -0.52 5.46
C PHE A 139 12.95 -0.40 5.57
N ALA A 140 12.45 0.73 6.09
CA ALA A 140 11.01 0.90 6.31
C ALA A 140 10.25 1.28 5.03
N GLY A 141 10.94 1.83 4.03
CA GLY A 141 10.36 2.11 2.72
C GLY A 141 10.38 0.94 1.79
N VAL A 142 11.55 0.62 1.26
CA VAL A 142 11.68 -0.41 0.23
C VAL A 142 11.31 -1.79 0.79
N ILE A 143 11.89 -2.22 1.91
CA ILE A 143 11.63 -3.59 2.44
C ILE A 143 10.23 -3.71 3.04
N LEU A 144 9.86 -2.84 3.99
CA LEU A 144 8.57 -2.98 4.67
C LEU A 144 7.40 -2.49 3.81
N GLY A 145 7.44 -1.22 3.40
CA GLY A 145 6.33 -0.59 2.68
C GLY A 145 6.13 -1.15 1.28
N GLU A 146 7.12 -0.98 0.41
CA GLU A 146 6.99 -1.25 -1.03
C GLU A 146 7.17 -2.74 -1.36
N HIS A 147 8.03 -3.48 -0.65
CA HIS A 147 8.22 -4.90 -0.90
C HIS A 147 7.20 -5.75 -0.14
N LEU A 148 7.33 -5.89 1.18
CA LEU A 148 6.49 -6.81 1.96
C LEU A 148 5.01 -6.39 1.97
N GLY A 149 4.71 -5.10 2.11
CA GLY A 149 3.35 -4.57 2.07
C GLY A 149 2.65 -4.88 0.74
N GLN A 150 3.29 -4.59 -0.38
CA GLN A 150 2.74 -4.87 -1.71
C GLN A 150 2.70 -6.38 -2.01
N LEU A 151 3.76 -7.12 -1.69
CA LEU A 151 3.84 -8.55 -1.94
C LEU A 151 2.75 -9.32 -1.19
N PHE A 152 2.51 -8.99 0.09
CA PHE A 152 1.44 -9.61 0.86
C PHE A 152 0.05 -9.20 0.33
N THR A 153 -0.10 -7.98 -0.18
CA THR A 153 -1.33 -7.54 -0.87
C THR A 153 -1.57 -8.34 -2.16
N ILE A 154 -0.52 -8.59 -2.95
CA ILE A 154 -0.55 -9.40 -4.17
C ILE A 154 -0.94 -10.84 -3.83
N ILE A 155 -0.24 -11.47 -2.88
CA ILE A 155 -0.52 -12.85 -2.45
C ILE A 155 -1.94 -12.96 -1.92
N TRP A 156 -2.38 -12.03 -1.07
CA TRP A 156 -3.76 -12.00 -0.58
C TRP A 156 -4.77 -11.93 -1.73
N THR A 157 -4.55 -11.06 -2.71
CA THR A 157 -5.42 -10.87 -3.87
C THR A 157 -5.53 -12.14 -4.71
N VAL A 158 -4.42 -12.84 -4.94
CA VAL A 158 -4.39 -14.12 -5.65
C VAL A 158 -5.16 -15.19 -4.87
N LEU A 159 -4.84 -15.38 -3.58
CA LEU A 159 -5.45 -16.44 -2.76
C LEU A 159 -6.95 -16.25 -2.59
N ILE A 160 -7.40 -15.01 -2.40
CA ILE A 160 -8.83 -14.73 -2.25
C ILE A 160 -9.56 -14.84 -3.60
N SER A 161 -8.94 -14.46 -4.71
CA SER A 161 -9.49 -14.65 -6.06
C SER A 161 -9.65 -16.14 -6.39
N ILE A 162 -8.70 -16.98 -6.00
CA ILE A 162 -8.83 -18.45 -6.12
C ILE A 162 -10.01 -18.94 -5.29
N SER A 163 -10.18 -18.44 -4.06
CA SER A 163 -11.29 -18.83 -3.18
C SER A 163 -12.64 -18.41 -3.77
N PHE A 164 -12.76 -17.18 -4.29
CA PHE A 164 -13.97 -16.71 -4.97
C PHE A 164 -14.29 -17.51 -6.23
N ALA A 165 -13.28 -17.88 -7.02
CA ALA A 165 -13.45 -18.69 -8.23
C ALA A 165 -13.91 -20.12 -7.91
N LYS A 166 -13.26 -20.79 -6.94
CA LYS A 166 -13.61 -22.15 -6.52
C LYS A 166 -15.04 -22.23 -5.96
N LEU A 167 -15.41 -21.23 -5.16
CA LEU A 167 -16.75 -21.16 -4.55
C LEU A 167 -17.81 -20.56 -5.48
N LYS A 168 -17.42 -20.16 -6.71
CA LYS A 168 -18.29 -19.47 -7.68
C LYS A 168 -19.03 -18.27 -7.08
N LEU A 169 -18.40 -17.58 -6.13
CA LEU A 169 -19.03 -16.49 -5.37
C LEU A 169 -19.33 -15.28 -6.25
N PHE A 170 -18.46 -15.04 -7.24
CA PHE A 170 -18.53 -13.91 -8.16
C PHE A 170 -18.30 -14.35 -9.62
N PRO A 171 -18.77 -13.56 -10.61
CA PRO A 171 -18.51 -13.80 -12.03
C PRO A 171 -17.03 -13.94 -12.35
N LYS A 172 -16.70 -14.78 -13.35
CA LYS A 172 -15.32 -15.09 -13.75
C LYS A 172 -14.46 -13.84 -14.03
N TRP A 173 -15.02 -12.83 -14.69
CA TRP A 173 -14.28 -11.61 -15.04
C TRP A 173 -13.76 -10.85 -13.82
N ILE A 174 -14.45 -10.92 -12.67
CA ILE A 174 -14.01 -10.26 -11.43
C ILE A 174 -12.76 -10.97 -10.90
N ASN A 175 -12.75 -12.30 -10.93
CA ASN A 175 -11.58 -13.07 -10.50
C ASN A 175 -10.39 -12.85 -11.45
N ILE A 176 -10.64 -12.79 -12.77
CA ILE A 176 -9.62 -12.47 -13.77
C ILE A 176 -9.02 -11.08 -13.50
N LEU A 177 -9.86 -10.07 -13.24
CA LEU A 177 -9.39 -8.73 -12.90
C LEU A 177 -8.48 -8.73 -11.66
N GLY A 178 -8.80 -9.55 -10.65
CA GLY A 178 -7.96 -9.72 -9.45
C GLY A 178 -6.60 -10.37 -9.76
N PHE A 179 -6.57 -11.37 -10.64
CA PHE A 179 -5.30 -11.98 -11.05
C PHE A 179 -4.45 -11.05 -11.91
N VAL A 180 -5.07 -10.33 -12.85
CA VAL A 180 -4.38 -9.37 -13.72
C VAL A 180 -3.83 -8.21 -12.91
N SER A 181 -4.60 -7.64 -11.98
CA SER A 181 -4.12 -6.56 -11.10
C SER A 181 -2.94 -7.03 -10.24
N ALA A 182 -3.04 -8.21 -9.63
CA ALA A 182 -1.96 -8.80 -8.84
C ALA A 182 -0.69 -9.07 -9.66
N PHE A 183 -0.85 -9.56 -10.89
CA PHE A 183 0.28 -9.80 -11.79
C PHE A 183 0.99 -8.50 -12.19
N ILE A 184 0.24 -7.48 -12.61
CA ILE A 184 0.82 -6.17 -12.95
C ILE A 184 1.49 -5.57 -11.72
N TYR A 185 0.86 -5.64 -10.55
CA TYR A 185 1.43 -5.09 -9.33
C TYR A 185 2.71 -5.83 -8.90
N LEU A 186 2.82 -7.14 -9.17
CA LEU A 186 4.05 -7.89 -8.93
C LEU A 186 5.22 -7.37 -9.78
N LEU A 187 4.97 -6.89 -10.99
CA LEU A 187 6.01 -6.32 -11.85
C LEU A 187 6.61 -5.03 -11.25
N ALA A 188 5.87 -4.32 -10.39
CA ALA A 188 6.39 -3.14 -9.68
C ALA A 188 7.57 -3.48 -8.75
N GLN A 189 7.72 -4.74 -8.34
CA GLN A 189 8.83 -5.18 -7.51
C GLN A 189 10.18 -5.01 -8.21
N ALA A 190 10.20 -4.95 -9.55
CA ALA A 190 11.39 -4.68 -10.33
C ALA A 190 12.03 -3.32 -9.99
N GLU A 191 11.22 -2.29 -9.71
CA GLU A 191 11.72 -0.96 -9.33
C GLU A 191 12.50 -1.01 -8.01
N LEU A 192 12.15 -1.93 -7.11
CA LEU A 192 12.81 -2.08 -5.82
C LEU A 192 14.22 -2.66 -6.00
N PHE A 193 14.36 -3.62 -6.91
CA PHE A 193 15.67 -4.14 -7.32
C PHE A 193 16.53 -3.07 -8.00
N ALA A 194 15.93 -2.18 -8.80
CA ALA A 194 16.64 -1.07 -9.43
C ALA A 194 17.25 -0.09 -8.41
N THR A 195 16.75 -0.03 -7.17
CA THR A 195 17.35 0.80 -6.11
C THR A 195 18.72 0.33 -5.64
N VAL A 196 19.07 -0.94 -5.92
CA VAL A 196 20.34 -1.56 -5.50
C VAL A 196 21.15 -2.14 -6.66
N MET A 197 20.52 -2.34 -7.83
CA MET A 197 21.15 -2.84 -9.06
C MET A 197 20.89 -1.84 -10.20
N PRO A 198 21.82 -0.91 -10.47
CA PRO A 198 21.70 0.03 -11.58
C PRO A 198 21.47 -0.69 -12.91
N GLY A 199 20.50 -0.22 -13.71
CA GLY A 199 20.16 -0.80 -15.01
C GLY A 199 19.24 -2.03 -14.96
N PHE A 200 18.73 -2.40 -13.78
CA PHE A 200 17.70 -3.45 -13.69
C PHE A 200 16.46 -3.05 -14.52
N PRO A 201 15.87 -3.97 -15.32
CA PRO A 201 14.73 -3.64 -16.16
C PRO A 201 13.51 -3.31 -15.30
N VAL A 202 12.93 -2.14 -15.54
CA VAL A 202 11.75 -1.64 -14.81
C VAL A 202 10.60 -1.37 -15.76
N TRP A 203 9.39 -1.48 -15.23
CA TRP A 203 8.20 -0.93 -15.87
C TRP A 203 7.58 0.07 -14.90
N ASP A 204 7.92 1.35 -15.07
CA ASP A 204 7.60 2.44 -14.14
C ASP A 204 6.09 2.58 -13.84
N MET A 205 5.24 2.15 -14.78
CA MET A 205 3.78 2.23 -14.63
C MET A 205 3.18 1.01 -13.93
N ALA A 206 3.94 -0.06 -13.70
CA ALA A 206 3.45 -1.29 -13.10
C ALA A 206 2.86 -1.06 -11.70
N GLY A 207 3.53 -0.26 -10.86
CA GLY A 207 3.07 0.08 -9.52
C GLY A 207 1.74 0.84 -9.55
N PHE A 208 1.66 1.89 -10.37
CA PHE A 208 0.45 2.70 -10.51
C PHE A 208 -0.73 1.91 -11.08
N ILE A 209 -0.53 1.20 -12.20
CA ILE A 209 -1.58 0.43 -12.87
C ILE A 209 -2.04 -0.73 -11.99
N GLY A 210 -1.10 -1.49 -11.41
CA GLY A 210 -1.40 -2.65 -10.57
C GLY A 210 -2.18 -2.28 -9.31
N SER A 211 -1.70 -1.28 -8.57
CA SER A 211 -2.36 -0.80 -7.35
C SER A 211 -3.74 -0.17 -7.64
N THR A 212 -3.87 0.63 -8.70
CA THR A 212 -5.14 1.24 -9.09
C THR A 212 -6.16 0.19 -9.53
N ALA A 213 -5.75 -0.78 -10.34
CA ALA A 213 -6.60 -1.89 -10.76
C ALA A 213 -7.05 -2.74 -9.55
N TRP A 214 -6.16 -2.96 -8.58
CA TRP A 214 -6.50 -3.63 -7.32
C TRP A 214 -7.52 -2.84 -6.50
N LEU A 215 -7.38 -1.52 -6.37
CA LEU A 215 -8.35 -0.67 -5.67
C LEU A 215 -9.73 -0.69 -6.35
N ILE A 216 -9.77 -0.58 -7.68
CA ILE A 216 -11.01 -0.72 -8.46
C ILE A 216 -11.66 -2.09 -8.22
N TRP A 217 -10.85 -3.15 -8.21
CA TRP A 217 -11.31 -4.50 -7.95
C TRP A 217 -11.88 -4.66 -6.53
N LEU A 218 -11.27 -4.07 -5.51
CA LEU A 218 -11.80 -4.03 -4.14
C LEU A 218 -13.16 -3.33 -4.07
N ILE A 219 -13.31 -2.20 -4.77
CA ILE A 219 -14.58 -1.46 -4.85
C ILE A 219 -15.67 -2.32 -5.50
N ILE A 220 -15.35 -2.99 -6.62
CA ILE A 220 -16.27 -3.90 -7.31
C ILE A 220 -16.71 -5.04 -6.37
N ILE A 221 -15.78 -5.67 -5.67
CA ILE A 221 -16.10 -6.72 -4.69
C ILE A 221 -16.93 -6.17 -3.54
N GLY A 222 -16.62 -4.96 -3.07
CA GLY A 222 -17.40 -4.27 -2.07
C GLY A 222 -18.86 -4.16 -2.47
N PHE A 223 -19.13 -3.68 -3.69
CA PHE A 223 -20.49 -3.64 -4.24
C PHE A 223 -21.15 -5.02 -4.40
N LYS A 224 -20.37 -6.05 -4.75
CA LYS A 224 -20.90 -7.43 -4.81
C LYS A 224 -21.28 -7.97 -3.43
N PHE A 225 -20.50 -7.68 -2.40
CA PHE A 225 -20.85 -7.99 -1.00
C PHE A 225 -22.08 -7.24 -0.52
N LEU A 226 -22.30 -5.99 -0.94
CA LEU A 226 -23.54 -5.26 -0.65
C LEU A 226 -24.78 -5.92 -1.28
N LYS A 227 -24.61 -6.57 -2.44
CA LYS A 227 -25.69 -7.21 -3.23
C LYS A 227 -25.87 -8.71 -2.96
N LEU A 228 -24.95 -9.35 -2.22
CA LEU A 228 -25.03 -10.74 -1.83
C LEU A 228 -26.26 -10.95 -0.92
N LYS A 229 -27.36 -11.43 -1.52
CA LYS A 229 -28.50 -12.01 -0.79
C LYS A 229 -28.14 -13.46 -0.48
N LYS A 230 -28.50 -13.91 0.73
CA LYS A 230 -28.34 -15.32 1.11
C LYS A 230 -29.18 -16.19 0.20
#